data_AF-A0A9E5SUK5-F1
#
_entry.id   AF-A0A9E5SUK5-F1
#
_cell.length_a   1.000
_cell.length_b   1.000
_cell.length_c   1.000
_cell.angle_alpha   90.00
_cell.angle_beta   90.00
_cell.angle_gamma   90.00
#
_symmetry.space_group_name_H-M   'P 1'
#
loop_
_entity.id
_entity.type
_entity.pdbx_description
1 polymer ?
#
loop_
_entity_poly.entity_id
_entity_poly.type
_entity_poly.pdbx_seq_one_letter_code
_entity_poly.pdbx_strand_id
1 'polypeptide(L)'
;MNDRQVCTGACLLGKCPFKTCIKYKQGGAHRPLKADMSILTDGRLPEIPTGRSGYGAAIDIGTTTLALYLYDMGPGKCVRVQSALNPQTSFGLDVISRIKYCRDNANGTAELQAAIIGSLNEQLEKLCGGQGISPADLIALSVTGNTTMLHLLAGVDPSPMGEFPFTVPDMFGRRVSAASLGLNAGGEVYLERCMAAFVGGDITSAILSSGMMKDVVSLLLDIGTNGEVALHAHGQLFVSSTAAGPAFEGSELLCGMAAVT
;
A
#
# COMPACT_ATOMS: atom_id res chain seq x y z
N MET A 1 -18.65 -50.16 26.68
CA MET A 1 -17.90 -48.91 26.89
C MET A 1 -17.98 -48.13 25.59
N ASN A 2 -18.60 -46.95 25.60
CA ASN A 2 -18.80 -46.14 24.40
C ASN A 2 -17.49 -45.41 24.06
N ASP A 3 -16.81 -45.84 22.99
CA ASP A 3 -15.77 -45.05 22.34
C ASP A 3 -16.41 -43.81 21.68
N ARG A 4 -16.61 -42.75 22.46
CA ARG A 4 -16.96 -41.44 21.91
C ARG A 4 -15.71 -40.90 21.22
N GLN A 5 -15.72 -40.89 19.89
CA GLN A 5 -14.71 -40.20 19.09
C GLN A 5 -14.72 -38.71 19.43
N VAL A 6 -13.60 -38.20 19.95
CA VAL A 6 -13.39 -36.78 20.27
C VAL A 6 -12.51 -36.16 19.19
N CYS A 7 -12.97 -35.08 18.56
CA CYS A 7 -12.19 -34.33 17.58
C CYS A 7 -11.09 -33.52 18.29
N THR A 8 -9.82 -33.71 17.93
CA THR A 8 -8.68 -33.00 18.51
C THR A 8 -8.24 -31.76 17.72
N GLY A 9 -8.85 -31.49 16.56
CA GLY A 9 -8.53 -30.32 15.72
C GLY A 9 -7.24 -30.43 14.90
N ALA A 10 -6.50 -31.53 14.98
CA ALA A 10 -5.24 -31.75 14.25
C ALA A 10 -5.48 -32.25 12.80
N CYS A 11 -6.02 -31.39 11.93
CA CYS A 11 -6.08 -31.68 10.50
C CYS A 11 -4.71 -31.40 9.86
N LEU A 12 -3.98 -32.45 9.48
CA LEU A 12 -2.70 -32.32 8.77
C LEU A 12 -2.97 -31.98 7.30
N LEU A 13 -2.42 -30.84 6.84
CA LEU A 13 -2.46 -30.41 5.43
C LEU A 13 -3.89 -30.38 4.84
N GLY A 14 -4.87 -29.99 5.65
CA GLY A 14 -6.28 -29.91 5.23
C GLY A 14 -6.98 -31.26 5.09
N LYS A 15 -6.34 -32.39 5.41
CA LYS A 15 -6.96 -33.73 5.34
C LYS A 15 -7.19 -34.31 6.73
N CYS A 16 -8.44 -34.67 7.00
CA CYS A 16 -8.82 -35.36 8.24
C CYS A 16 -8.39 -36.84 8.16
N PRO A 17 -7.81 -37.43 9.23
CA PRO A 17 -7.44 -38.85 9.23
C PRO A 17 -8.65 -39.81 9.27
N PHE A 18 -9.86 -39.29 9.50
CA PHE A 18 -11.09 -40.06 9.51
C PHE A 18 -11.84 -39.97 8.18
N LYS A 19 -12.52 -41.06 7.77
CA LYS A 19 -13.28 -41.16 6.52
C LYS A 19 -14.38 -40.10 6.34
N THR A 20 -14.89 -39.54 7.44
CA THR A 20 -15.94 -38.52 7.44
C THR A 20 -15.66 -37.50 8.52
N CYS A 21 -15.68 -36.21 8.17
CA CYS A 21 -15.43 -35.15 9.15
C CYS A 21 -16.63 -35.03 10.10
N ILE A 22 -16.41 -35.31 11.39
CA ILE A 22 -17.44 -35.21 12.43
C ILE A 22 -17.88 -33.77 12.75
N LYS A 23 -17.10 -32.75 12.36
CA LYS A 23 -17.56 -31.35 12.35
C LYS A 23 -18.47 -31.05 11.14
N TYR A 24 -18.30 -31.78 10.04
CA TYR A 24 -18.96 -31.49 8.75
C TYR A 24 -20.20 -32.36 8.55
N LYS A 25 -21.07 -32.43 9.56
CA LYS A 25 -22.48 -32.73 9.31
C LYS A 25 -23.10 -31.45 8.75
N GLN A 26 -23.20 -31.33 7.43
CA GLN A 26 -24.02 -30.29 6.81
C GLN A 26 -25.50 -30.51 7.15
N GLY A 27 -25.89 -30.06 8.34
CA GLY A 27 -27.28 -29.81 8.70
C GLY A 27 -27.67 -28.43 8.21
N GLY A 28 -28.53 -28.39 7.18
CA GLY A 28 -29.20 -27.24 6.60
C GLY A 28 -28.91 -25.85 7.18
N ALA A 29 -27.93 -25.16 6.59
CA ALA A 29 -27.90 -23.70 6.45
C ALA A 29 -26.76 -23.25 5.51
N HIS A 30 -26.75 -23.73 4.26
CA HIS A 30 -26.42 -22.76 3.20
C HIS A 30 -27.63 -21.85 3.06
N ARG A 31 -27.89 -21.01 4.07
CA ARG A 31 -28.48 -19.72 3.76
C ARG A 31 -27.41 -19.06 2.91
N PRO A 32 -27.68 -18.66 1.65
CA PRO A 32 -26.82 -17.66 1.05
C PRO A 32 -26.75 -16.54 2.09
N LEU A 33 -25.56 -16.25 2.60
CA LEU A 33 -25.34 -14.97 3.23
C LEU A 33 -25.52 -13.97 2.09
N LYS A 34 -26.78 -13.59 1.84
CA LYS A 34 -27.10 -12.26 1.34
C LYS A 34 -26.76 -11.32 2.49
N ALA A 35 -25.47 -11.19 2.78
CA ALA A 35 -24.99 -9.88 3.14
C ALA A 35 -25.19 -9.09 1.85
N ASP A 36 -25.97 -8.01 1.91
CA ASP A 36 -25.99 -7.01 0.85
C ASP A 36 -24.57 -6.40 0.80
N MET A 37 -23.63 -7.14 0.22
CA MET A 37 -22.25 -6.73 0.06
C MET A 37 -22.17 -5.91 -1.21
N SER A 38 -22.05 -4.60 -1.06
CA SER A 38 -21.59 -3.75 -2.14
C SER A 38 -20.08 -3.92 -2.28
N ILE A 39 -19.63 -4.49 -3.41
CA ILE A 39 -18.22 -4.43 -3.79
C ILE A 39 -18.00 -3.04 -4.36
N LEU A 40 -17.25 -2.21 -3.63
CA LEU A 40 -16.83 -0.90 -4.10
C LEU A 40 -15.46 -1.06 -4.74
N THR A 41 -15.38 -0.88 -6.05
CA THR A 41 -14.11 -0.84 -6.79
C THR A 41 -13.54 0.58 -6.87
N ASP A 42 -14.41 1.58 -6.67
CA ASP A 42 -14.03 2.99 -6.66
C ASP A 42 -13.96 3.49 -5.22
N GLY A 43 -12.85 4.12 -4.86
CA GLY A 43 -12.76 4.87 -3.61
C GLY A 43 -13.74 6.05 -3.61
N ARG A 44 -14.11 6.54 -2.43
CA ARG A 44 -14.78 7.84 -2.31
C ARG A 44 -13.72 8.90 -2.07
N LEU A 45 -13.49 9.77 -3.04
CA LEU A 45 -12.78 11.02 -2.74
C LEU A 45 -13.67 11.81 -1.76
N PRO A 46 -13.21 12.11 -0.54
CA PRO A 46 -13.96 13.00 0.34
C PRO A 46 -14.09 14.37 -0.33
N GLU A 47 -15.08 15.16 0.09
CA GLU A 47 -15.14 16.55 -0.34
C GLU A 47 -13.83 17.25 0.03
N ILE A 48 -13.09 17.69 -0.99
CA ILE A 48 -11.82 18.39 -0.79
C ILE A 48 -12.17 19.85 -0.46
N PRO A 49 -11.71 20.38 0.69
CA PRO A 49 -11.95 21.79 1.03
C PRO A 49 -11.42 22.70 -0.07
N THR A 50 -12.33 23.47 -0.69
CA THR A 50 -12.02 24.41 -1.78
C THR A 50 -11.58 25.77 -1.25
N GLY A 51 -10.98 26.60 -2.11
CA GLY A 51 -10.61 27.98 -1.80
C GLY A 51 -9.18 28.20 -1.32
N ARG A 52 -8.33 27.16 -1.39
CA ARG A 52 -6.87 27.31 -1.25
C ARG A 52 -6.30 27.67 -2.62
N SER A 53 -5.40 28.65 -2.69
CA SER A 53 -4.70 28.95 -3.95
C SER A 53 -3.47 28.05 -4.14
N GLY A 54 -3.19 27.66 -5.38
CA GLY A 54 -1.96 26.94 -5.75
C GLY A 54 -2.19 25.45 -6.07
N TYR A 55 -1.10 24.74 -6.29
CA TYR A 55 -1.13 23.34 -6.70
C TYR A 55 -0.51 22.43 -5.64
N GLY A 56 -1.02 21.21 -5.52
CA GLY A 56 -0.45 20.16 -4.68
C GLY A 56 -0.30 18.85 -5.45
N ALA A 57 0.51 17.94 -4.94
CA ALA A 57 0.69 16.61 -5.52
C ALA A 57 0.37 15.50 -4.52
N ALA A 58 -0.31 14.45 -4.99
CA ALA A 58 -0.42 13.18 -4.28
C ALA A 58 0.44 12.14 -5.01
N ILE A 59 1.24 11.39 -4.25
CA ILE A 59 2.22 10.45 -4.79
C ILE A 59 2.00 9.11 -4.09
N ASP A 60 1.79 8.06 -4.86
CA ASP A 60 1.75 6.68 -4.40
C ASP A 60 2.99 5.94 -4.91
N ILE A 61 3.80 5.45 -3.96
CA ILE A 61 5.02 4.69 -4.21
C ILE A 61 4.70 3.22 -4.03
N GLY A 62 4.24 2.59 -5.11
CA GLY A 62 4.11 1.15 -5.20
C GLY A 62 5.47 0.48 -5.37
N THR A 63 5.49 -0.84 -5.10
CA THR A 63 6.70 -1.66 -5.31
C THR A 63 7.08 -1.67 -6.80
N THR A 64 6.11 -1.80 -7.70
CA THR A 64 6.30 -1.88 -9.15
C THR A 64 6.10 -0.53 -9.86
N THR A 65 5.15 0.28 -9.39
CA THR A 65 4.67 1.48 -10.09
C THR A 65 4.68 2.70 -9.17
N LEU A 66 5.06 3.84 -9.72
CA LEU A 66 4.89 5.16 -9.11
C LEU A 66 3.68 5.83 -9.77
N ALA A 67 2.74 6.34 -8.98
CA ALA A 67 1.61 7.11 -9.47
C ALA A 67 1.57 8.50 -8.83
N LEU A 68 1.49 9.54 -9.65
CA LEU A 68 1.51 10.93 -9.23
C LEU A 68 0.29 11.66 -9.77
N TYR A 69 -0.33 12.46 -8.93
CA TYR A 69 -1.55 13.21 -9.23
C TYR A 69 -1.35 14.68 -8.88
N LEU A 70 -1.53 15.57 -9.85
CA LEU A 70 -1.49 17.02 -9.65
C LEU A 70 -2.90 17.53 -9.36
N TYR A 71 -3.06 18.29 -8.29
CA TYR A 71 -4.32 18.89 -7.89
C TYR A 71 -4.24 20.42 -7.95
N ASP A 72 -5.23 21.03 -8.58
CA ASP A 72 -5.54 22.45 -8.36
C ASP A 72 -6.34 22.55 -7.05
N MET A 73 -5.75 23.23 -6.06
CA MET A 73 -6.29 23.33 -4.71
C MET A 73 -7.44 24.33 -4.60
N GLY A 74 -7.64 25.17 -5.62
CA GLY A 74 -8.74 26.12 -5.69
C GLY A 74 -10.08 25.39 -5.78
N PRO A 75 -10.34 24.66 -6.87
CA PRO A 75 -11.52 23.82 -7.04
C PRO A 75 -11.38 22.42 -6.43
N GLY A 76 -10.19 22.04 -5.94
CA GLY A 76 -9.92 20.72 -5.38
C GLY A 76 -9.98 19.59 -6.42
N LYS A 77 -9.46 19.83 -7.63
CA LYS A 77 -9.59 18.89 -8.76
C LYS A 77 -8.23 18.35 -9.19
N CYS A 78 -8.19 17.04 -9.48
CA CYS A 78 -7.06 16.44 -10.16
C CYS A 78 -6.99 16.97 -11.60
N VAL A 79 -5.89 17.64 -11.96
CA VAL A 79 -5.68 18.25 -13.27
C VAL A 79 -4.74 17.42 -14.15
N ARG A 80 -3.90 16.57 -13.55
CA ARG A 80 -3.03 15.65 -14.31
C ARG A 80 -2.68 14.42 -13.48
N VAL A 81 -2.49 13.31 -14.18
CA VAL A 81 -1.94 12.07 -13.65
C VAL A 81 -0.68 11.70 -14.43
N GLN A 82 0.32 11.18 -13.73
CA GLN A 82 1.55 10.66 -14.30
C GLN A 82 1.86 9.31 -13.63
N SER A 83 2.31 8.33 -14.39
CA SER A 83 2.82 7.06 -13.86
C SER A 83 4.21 6.73 -14.40
N ALA A 84 4.95 5.89 -13.68
CA ALA A 84 6.22 5.31 -14.12
C ALA A 84 6.47 3.97 -13.42
N LEU A 85 7.39 3.18 -13.96
CA LEU A 85 7.94 2.03 -13.24
C LEU A 85 8.83 2.53 -12.09
N ASN A 86 8.76 1.86 -10.96
CA ASN A 86 9.64 2.13 -9.83
C ASN A 86 11.06 1.63 -10.19
N PRO A 87 12.08 2.51 -10.29
CA PRO A 87 13.43 2.10 -10.71
C PRO A 87 14.11 1.12 -9.74
N GLN A 88 13.59 1.04 -8.50
CA GLN A 88 14.07 0.12 -7.48
C GLN A 88 13.87 -1.36 -7.86
N THR A 89 13.06 -1.67 -8.88
CA THR A 89 12.93 -3.04 -9.42
C THR A 89 14.26 -3.63 -9.89
N SER A 90 15.23 -2.78 -10.25
CA SER A 90 16.59 -3.21 -10.62
C SER A 90 17.40 -3.80 -9.45
N PHE A 91 16.99 -3.50 -8.21
CA PHE A 91 17.66 -3.94 -6.98
C PHE A 91 16.90 -5.06 -6.26
N GLY A 92 15.61 -5.21 -6.56
CA GLY A 92 14.74 -6.24 -6.00
C GLY A 92 13.33 -6.15 -6.57
N LEU A 93 12.77 -7.30 -6.91
CA LEU A 93 11.43 -7.41 -7.52
C LEU A 93 10.31 -7.15 -6.51
N ASP A 94 10.57 -7.37 -5.22
CA ASP A 94 9.60 -7.22 -4.14
C ASP A 94 10.20 -6.47 -2.94
N VAL A 95 9.37 -6.23 -1.93
CA VAL A 95 9.76 -5.55 -0.69
C VAL A 95 10.88 -6.31 0.05
N ILE A 96 10.79 -7.65 0.14
CA ILE A 96 11.72 -8.46 0.92
C ILE A 96 13.12 -8.46 0.29
N SER A 97 13.19 -8.59 -1.03
CA SER A 97 14.45 -8.55 -1.79
C SER A 97 15.13 -7.18 -1.68
N ARG A 98 14.37 -6.07 -1.64
CA ARG A 98 14.93 -4.73 -1.39
C ARG A 98 15.42 -4.56 0.05
N ILE A 99 14.68 -5.04 1.04
CA ILE A 99 15.14 -5.06 2.44
C ILE A 99 16.45 -5.85 2.56
N LYS A 100 16.51 -7.02 1.92
CA LYS A 100 17.71 -7.84 1.86
C LYS A 100 18.87 -7.10 1.18
N TYR A 101 18.60 -6.37 0.08
CA TYR A 101 19.60 -5.56 -0.59
C TYR A 101 20.19 -4.48 0.34
N CYS A 102 19.34 -3.76 1.09
CA CYS A 102 19.78 -2.80 2.11
C CYS A 102 20.65 -3.44 3.19
N ARG A 103 20.28 -4.64 3.65
CA ARG A 103 21.04 -5.37 4.68
C ARG A 103 22.40 -5.87 4.16
N ASP A 104 22.41 -6.45 2.97
CA ASP A 104 23.57 -7.17 2.44
C ASP A 104 24.60 -6.20 1.79
N ASN A 105 24.22 -4.95 1.52
CA ASN A 105 25.08 -3.94 0.90
C ASN A 105 25.19 -2.69 1.79
N ALA A 106 26.43 -2.30 2.13
CA ALA A 106 26.68 -1.18 3.05
C ALA A 106 26.03 0.15 2.64
N ASN A 107 25.88 0.40 1.33
CA ASN A 107 25.25 1.60 0.78
C ASN A 107 23.83 1.35 0.24
N GLY A 108 23.26 0.17 0.47
CA GLY A 108 22.04 -0.27 -0.23
C GLY A 108 20.84 0.65 -0.02
N THR A 109 20.65 1.16 1.20
CA THR A 109 19.60 2.14 1.51
C THR A 109 19.81 3.45 0.76
N ALA A 110 21.03 3.96 0.68
CA ALA A 110 21.34 5.20 -0.04
C ALA A 110 21.16 5.04 -1.55
N GLU A 111 21.53 3.88 -2.12
CA GLU A 111 21.35 3.58 -3.55
C GLU A 111 19.87 3.48 -3.93
N LEU A 112 19.07 2.75 -3.14
CA LEU A 112 17.63 2.64 -3.33
C LEU A 112 16.92 3.98 -3.12
N GLN A 113 17.36 4.79 -2.14
CA GLN A 113 16.86 6.15 -1.93
C GLN A 113 17.17 7.04 -3.13
N ALA A 114 18.41 7.06 -3.60
CA ALA A 114 18.82 7.86 -4.75
C ALA A 114 18.02 7.49 -6.01
N ALA A 115 17.76 6.20 -6.23
CA ALA A 115 16.94 5.72 -7.33
C ALA A 115 15.50 6.26 -7.27
N ILE A 116 14.82 6.16 -6.11
CA ILE A 116 13.44 6.65 -5.99
C ILE A 116 13.36 8.18 -6.04
N ILE A 117 14.29 8.89 -5.39
CA ILE A 117 14.34 10.37 -5.44
C ILE A 117 14.59 10.88 -6.86
N GLY A 118 15.53 10.28 -7.59
CA GLY A 118 15.81 10.64 -8.97
C GLY A 118 14.57 10.49 -9.86
N SER A 119 13.86 9.35 -9.73
CA SER A 119 12.63 9.13 -10.49
C SER A 119 11.51 10.08 -10.08
N LEU A 120 11.27 10.29 -8.78
CA LEU A 120 10.22 11.22 -8.34
C LEU A 120 10.48 12.64 -8.84
N ASN A 121 11.72 13.12 -8.83
CA ASN A 121 12.07 14.43 -9.38
C ASN A 121 11.77 14.52 -10.89
N GLU A 122 12.16 13.51 -11.68
CA GLU A 122 11.82 13.45 -13.10
C GLU A 122 10.30 13.43 -13.34
N GLN A 123 9.58 12.67 -12.53
CA GLN A 123 8.13 12.53 -12.67
C GLN A 123 7.39 13.78 -12.22
N LEU A 124 7.88 14.51 -11.22
CA LEU A 124 7.34 15.81 -10.81
C LEU A 124 7.50 16.87 -11.90
N GLU A 125 8.66 16.92 -12.57
CA GLU A 125 8.89 17.79 -13.72
C GLU A 125 7.90 17.49 -14.86
N LYS A 126 7.73 16.20 -15.21
CA LYS A 126 6.73 15.77 -16.21
C LYS A 126 5.30 16.11 -15.78
N LEU A 127 4.97 15.88 -14.52
CA LEU A 127 3.65 16.16 -13.96
C LEU A 127 3.31 17.65 -14.03
N CYS A 128 4.28 18.55 -13.80
CA CYS A 128 4.06 20.00 -13.86
C CYS A 128 4.20 20.57 -15.29
N GLY A 129 4.95 19.89 -16.17
CA GLY A 129 5.30 20.35 -17.51
C GLY A 129 4.12 20.68 -18.43
N GLY A 130 4.25 21.70 -19.28
CA GLY A 130 3.21 22.08 -20.24
C GLY A 130 2.00 22.83 -19.66
N GLN A 131 2.00 23.19 -18.37
CA GLN A 131 1.00 24.07 -17.74
C GLN A 131 1.60 25.38 -17.18
N GLY A 132 2.89 25.63 -17.40
CA GLY A 132 3.60 26.77 -16.78
C GLY A 132 3.73 26.66 -15.27
N ILE A 133 3.55 25.45 -14.72
CA ILE A 133 3.72 25.13 -13.30
C ILE A 133 5.13 24.57 -13.13
N SER A 134 5.88 25.05 -12.15
CA SER A 134 7.13 24.45 -11.71
C SER A 134 6.87 23.52 -10.52
N PRO A 135 7.62 22.42 -10.35
CA PRO A 135 7.61 21.65 -9.10
C PRO A 135 7.88 22.52 -7.85
N ALA A 136 8.64 23.62 -8.00
CA ALA A 136 8.87 24.60 -6.95
C ALA A 136 7.60 25.37 -6.53
N ASP A 137 6.57 25.41 -7.37
CA ASP A 137 5.29 26.07 -7.09
C ASP A 137 4.30 25.16 -6.34
N LEU A 138 4.63 23.87 -6.17
CA LEU A 138 3.80 22.93 -5.42
C LEU A 138 3.83 23.31 -3.93
N ILE A 139 2.67 23.67 -3.39
CA ILE A 139 2.55 24.17 -2.01
C ILE A 139 2.43 23.06 -0.97
N ALA A 140 2.08 21.84 -1.39
CA ALA A 140 1.93 20.68 -0.51
C ALA A 140 2.01 19.38 -1.31
N LEU A 141 2.65 18.38 -0.72
CA LEU A 141 2.71 17.02 -1.24
C LEU A 141 2.20 16.06 -0.17
N SER A 142 1.45 15.03 -0.57
CA SER A 142 1.22 13.84 0.26
C SER A 142 1.84 12.63 -0.46
N VAL A 143 2.60 11.83 0.29
CA VAL A 143 3.26 10.64 -0.21
C VAL A 143 2.83 9.43 0.60
N THR A 144 2.32 8.44 -0.11
CA THR A 144 1.86 7.16 0.42
C THR A 144 2.62 6.00 -0.23
N GLY A 145 2.46 4.81 0.35
CA GLY A 145 3.09 3.57 -0.08
C GLY A 145 3.27 2.61 1.09
N ASN A 146 3.69 1.38 0.81
CA ASN A 146 3.97 0.43 1.87
C ASN A 146 5.15 0.92 2.75
N THR A 147 5.25 0.37 3.95
CA THR A 147 6.20 0.85 4.97
C THR A 147 7.64 0.87 4.47
N THR A 148 8.07 -0.15 3.73
CA THR A 148 9.43 -0.19 3.16
C THR A 148 9.65 0.91 2.14
N MET A 149 8.70 1.17 1.24
CA MET A 149 8.84 2.23 0.24
C MET A 149 9.01 3.62 0.89
N LEU A 150 8.25 3.90 1.97
CA LEU A 150 8.41 5.16 2.71
C LEU A 150 9.74 5.26 3.47
N HIS A 151 10.27 4.14 3.99
CA HIS A 151 11.61 4.11 4.59
C HIS A 151 12.70 4.39 3.56
N LEU A 152 12.63 3.76 2.39
CA LEU A 152 13.58 3.98 1.30
C LEU A 152 13.54 5.42 0.80
N LEU A 153 12.36 6.02 0.66
CA LEU A 153 12.22 7.44 0.33
C LEU A 153 12.89 8.34 1.39
N ALA A 154 12.64 8.05 2.66
CA ALA A 154 13.17 8.82 3.78
C ALA A 154 14.66 8.56 4.08
N GLY A 155 15.30 7.61 3.37
CA GLY A 155 16.69 7.22 3.62
C GLY A 155 16.89 6.50 4.96
N VAL A 156 15.83 5.91 5.51
CA VAL A 156 15.85 5.14 6.75
C VAL A 156 16.07 3.67 6.40
N ASP A 157 17.04 3.02 7.03
CA ASP A 157 17.34 1.61 6.76
C ASP A 157 16.14 0.70 7.10
N PRO A 158 15.57 -0.02 6.11
CA PRO A 158 14.45 -0.91 6.34
C PRO A 158 14.87 -2.31 6.83
N SER A 159 16.17 -2.62 6.94
CA SER A 159 16.67 -3.95 7.33
C SER A 159 16.02 -4.56 8.59
N PRO A 160 15.72 -3.80 9.67
CA PRO A 160 15.09 -4.37 10.86
C PRO A 160 13.65 -4.86 10.65
N MET A 161 12.98 -4.41 9.58
CA MET A 161 11.64 -4.86 9.21
C MET A 161 11.64 -6.23 8.50
N GLY A 162 12.79 -6.70 8.04
CA GLY A 162 12.92 -8.01 7.38
C GLY A 162 13.17 -9.17 8.33
N GLU A 163 13.44 -8.91 9.61
CA GLU A 163 13.87 -9.91 10.58
C GLU A 163 13.02 -9.81 11.84
N PHE A 164 12.62 -10.96 12.41
CA PHE A 164 11.86 -10.98 13.66
C PHE A 164 12.63 -10.19 14.75
N PRO A 165 12.00 -9.23 15.46
CA PRO A 165 10.56 -9.04 15.64
C PRO A 165 9.89 -8.05 14.67
N PHE A 166 10.46 -7.82 13.49
CA PHE A 166 9.96 -6.91 12.43
C PHE A 166 9.83 -5.47 12.93
N THR A 167 10.87 -4.99 13.60
CA THR A 167 10.91 -3.65 14.19
C THR A 167 10.78 -2.59 13.11
N VAL A 168 9.83 -1.67 13.27
CA VAL A 168 9.65 -0.53 12.36
C VAL A 168 10.42 0.67 12.90
N PRO A 169 11.50 1.14 12.24
CA PRO A 169 12.27 2.29 12.70
C PRO A 169 11.42 3.56 12.82
N ASP A 170 10.51 3.78 11.87
CA ASP A 170 9.68 4.96 11.82
C ASP A 170 8.28 4.63 11.30
N MET A 171 7.26 5.05 12.04
CA MET A 171 5.88 4.82 11.65
C MET A 171 5.28 6.00 10.88
N PHE A 172 6.05 7.08 10.66
CA PHE A 172 5.64 8.29 9.93
C PHE A 172 4.33 8.91 10.45
N GLY A 173 3.58 9.62 9.59
CA GLY A 173 2.44 10.45 10.00
C GLY A 173 2.86 11.88 10.38
N ARG A 174 3.83 12.45 9.65
CA ARG A 174 4.35 13.80 9.88
C ARG A 174 4.69 14.51 8.58
N ARG A 175 4.82 15.84 8.67
CA ARG A 175 5.34 16.67 7.59
C ARG A 175 6.86 16.82 7.69
N VAL A 176 7.51 16.80 6.54
CA VAL A 176 8.93 17.10 6.36
C VAL A 176 9.07 18.04 5.16
N SER A 177 10.16 18.79 5.06
CA SER A 177 10.40 19.60 3.85
C SER A 177 10.76 18.68 2.68
N ALA A 178 10.28 18.99 1.46
CA ALA A 178 10.67 18.26 0.26
C ALA A 178 12.19 18.19 0.08
N ALA A 179 12.88 19.31 0.33
CA ALA A 179 14.33 19.41 0.28
C ALA A 179 15.04 18.43 1.24
N SER A 180 14.49 18.16 2.43
CA SER A 180 15.08 17.21 3.39
C SER A 180 15.05 15.75 2.90
N LEU A 181 14.13 15.44 1.98
CA LEU A 181 14.07 14.13 1.30
C LEU A 181 14.92 14.11 0.02
N GLY A 182 15.39 15.26 -0.47
CA GLY A 182 16.04 15.39 -1.78
C GLY A 182 15.06 15.60 -2.95
N LEU A 183 13.80 15.94 -2.65
CA LEU A 183 12.80 16.26 -3.67
C LEU A 183 12.87 17.74 -4.10
N ASN A 184 12.83 17.97 -5.41
CA ASN A 184 12.83 19.29 -6.02
C ASN A 184 11.42 19.88 -6.04
N ALA A 185 10.84 20.12 -4.86
CA ALA A 185 9.53 20.75 -4.72
C ALA A 185 9.55 21.84 -3.63
N GLY A 186 8.67 22.83 -3.76
CA GLY A 186 8.66 23.98 -2.83
C GLY A 186 8.00 23.69 -1.47
N GLY A 187 7.02 22.80 -1.44
CA GLY A 187 6.16 22.55 -0.29
C GLY A 187 6.69 21.55 0.73
N GLU A 188 5.90 21.35 1.78
CA GLU A 188 6.07 20.24 2.71
C GLU A 188 5.50 18.95 2.11
N VAL A 189 6.15 17.84 2.45
CA VAL A 189 5.72 16.48 2.15
C VAL A 189 5.15 15.88 3.42
N TYR A 190 3.88 15.49 3.38
CA TYR A 190 3.31 14.62 4.40
C TYR A 190 3.59 13.17 4.04
N LEU A 191 4.34 12.48 4.90
CA LEU A 191 4.57 11.04 4.79
C LEU A 191 3.46 10.32 5.56
N GLU A 192 2.66 9.54 4.84
CA GLU A 192 1.50 8.85 5.40
C GLU A 192 1.88 7.91 6.55
N ARG A 193 0.96 7.76 7.51
CA ARG A 193 1.18 6.96 8.73
C ARG A 193 1.17 5.47 8.39
N CYS A 194 2.22 4.76 8.74
CA CYS A 194 2.26 3.29 8.68
C CYS A 194 1.63 2.66 9.93
N MET A 195 1.18 1.42 9.81
CA MET A 195 0.59 0.64 10.91
C MET A 195 1.48 -0.51 11.38
N ALA A 196 2.29 -1.10 10.48
CA ALA A 196 3.22 -2.19 10.79
C ALA A 196 4.32 -2.29 9.71
N ALA A 197 5.27 -3.22 9.87
CA ALA A 197 6.34 -3.46 8.88
C ALA A 197 5.82 -3.75 7.47
N PHE A 198 4.67 -4.43 7.36
CA PHE A 198 4.07 -4.83 6.08
C PHE A 198 2.66 -4.26 5.87
N VAL A 199 2.27 -3.25 6.67
CA VAL A 199 1.01 -2.51 6.49
C VAL A 199 1.34 -1.02 6.56
N GLY A 200 1.43 -0.39 5.39
CA GLY A 200 1.97 0.96 5.23
C GLY A 200 0.93 2.07 5.16
N GLY A 201 1.40 3.21 4.66
CA GLY A 201 0.59 4.41 4.47
C GLY A 201 -0.43 4.25 3.33
N ASP A 202 -0.15 3.38 2.37
CA ASP A 202 -1.07 2.97 1.29
C ASP A 202 -2.39 2.45 1.87
N ILE A 203 -2.32 1.50 2.80
CA ILE A 203 -3.49 0.95 3.47
C ILE A 203 -4.16 1.98 4.37
N THR A 204 -3.39 2.82 5.07
CA THR A 204 -3.95 3.96 5.82
C THR A 204 -4.76 4.89 4.91
N SER A 205 -4.22 5.23 3.74
CA SER A 205 -4.88 6.07 2.73
C SER A 205 -6.13 5.41 2.15
N ALA A 206 -6.08 4.10 1.92
CA ALA A 206 -7.21 3.31 1.44
C ALA A 206 -8.34 3.25 2.49
N ILE A 207 -8.01 3.07 3.77
CA ILE A 207 -8.98 3.11 4.88
C ILE A 207 -9.63 4.50 4.98
N LEU A 208 -8.85 5.57 4.87
CA LEU A 208 -9.37 6.94 4.93
C LEU A 208 -10.30 7.26 3.75
N SER A 209 -9.91 6.89 2.53
CA SER A 209 -10.67 7.19 1.30
C SER A 209 -11.89 6.29 1.10
N SER A 210 -11.84 5.02 1.51
CA SER A 210 -13.00 4.12 1.40
C SER A 210 -14.17 4.57 2.27
N GLY A 211 -13.90 5.30 3.35
CA GLY A 211 -14.91 5.63 4.36
C GLY A 211 -15.41 4.40 5.13
N MET A 212 -14.70 3.26 5.04
CA MET A 212 -15.10 1.97 5.62
C MET A 212 -15.39 2.04 7.13
N MET A 213 -14.77 2.99 7.82
CA MET A 213 -14.97 3.23 9.26
C MET A 213 -16.36 3.77 9.61
N LYS A 214 -17.16 4.19 8.62
CA LYS A 214 -18.55 4.66 8.82
C LYS A 214 -19.54 3.51 8.97
N ASP A 215 -19.21 2.33 8.45
CA ASP A 215 -20.05 1.13 8.52
C ASP A 215 -19.78 0.32 9.80
N VAL A 216 -20.77 -0.47 10.23
CA VAL A 216 -20.64 -1.30 11.45
C VAL A 216 -19.63 -2.43 11.26
N VAL A 217 -19.59 -2.99 10.05
CA VAL A 217 -18.63 -4.01 9.60
C VAL A 217 -18.29 -3.74 8.15
N SER A 218 -17.00 -3.67 7.83
CA SER A 218 -16.50 -3.46 6.47
C SER A 218 -15.14 -4.12 6.29
N LEU A 219 -14.88 -4.61 5.08
CA LEU A 219 -13.65 -5.28 4.70
C LEU A 219 -13.06 -4.56 3.49
N LEU A 220 -11.82 -4.13 3.62
CA LEU A 220 -11.00 -3.60 2.54
C LEU A 220 -9.97 -4.65 2.16
N LEU A 221 -9.85 -4.90 0.86
CA LEU A 221 -8.87 -5.79 0.27
C LEU A 221 -8.06 -4.97 -0.73
N ASP A 222 -6.77 -4.79 -0.44
CA ASP A 222 -5.81 -4.31 -1.43
C ASP A 222 -5.12 -5.53 -2.04
N ILE A 223 -5.21 -5.64 -3.37
CA ILE A 223 -4.76 -6.82 -4.10
C ILE A 223 -3.68 -6.34 -5.08
N GLY A 224 -2.43 -6.36 -4.62
CA GLY A 224 -1.25 -6.13 -5.43
C GLY A 224 -0.22 -7.24 -5.23
N THR A 225 1.05 -6.84 -5.31
CA THR A 225 2.23 -7.69 -5.06
C THR A 225 2.11 -8.35 -3.68
N ASN A 226 1.65 -7.56 -2.71
CA ASN A 226 1.17 -8.01 -1.43
C ASN A 226 -0.36 -8.04 -1.42
N GLY A 227 -0.93 -8.93 -0.60
CA GLY A 227 -2.35 -8.89 -0.28
C GLY A 227 -2.52 -8.25 1.09
N GLU A 228 -3.01 -7.03 1.15
CA GLU A 228 -3.34 -6.36 2.40
C GLU A 228 -4.84 -6.40 2.66
N VAL A 229 -5.18 -6.60 3.93
CA VAL A 229 -6.56 -6.72 4.39
C VAL A 229 -6.75 -5.80 5.58
N ALA A 230 -7.82 -4.99 5.54
CA ALA A 230 -8.30 -4.26 6.71
C ALA A 230 -9.76 -4.65 6.99
N LEU A 231 -10.04 -5.05 8.23
CA LEU A 231 -11.38 -5.35 8.72
C LEU A 231 -11.73 -4.33 9.81
N HIS A 232 -12.73 -3.51 9.54
CA HIS A 232 -13.39 -2.75 10.60
C HIS A 232 -14.60 -3.56 11.06
N ALA A 233 -14.67 -3.87 12.35
CA ALA A 233 -15.81 -4.55 12.94
C ALA A 233 -15.97 -4.15 14.41
N HIS A 234 -17.18 -3.77 14.79
CA HIS A 234 -17.52 -3.48 16.20
C HIS A 234 -16.61 -2.43 16.86
N GLY A 235 -16.22 -1.39 16.12
CA GLY A 235 -15.35 -0.31 16.61
C GLY A 235 -13.87 -0.69 16.72
N GLN A 236 -13.47 -1.85 16.20
CA GLN A 236 -12.08 -2.29 16.13
C GLN A 236 -11.63 -2.36 14.67
N LEU A 237 -10.39 -1.96 14.43
CA LEU A 237 -9.71 -2.08 13.14
C LEU A 237 -8.65 -3.17 13.26
N PHE A 238 -8.77 -4.20 12.44
CA PHE A 238 -7.78 -5.27 12.29
C PHE A 238 -7.12 -5.13 10.93
N VAL A 239 -5.81 -5.22 10.88
CA VAL A 239 -5.05 -5.20 9.63
C VAL A 239 -4.14 -6.40 9.56
N SER A 240 -3.94 -6.90 8.35
CA SER A 240 -3.00 -7.98 8.06
C SER A 240 -2.43 -7.78 6.66
N SER A 241 -1.24 -8.30 6.45
CA SER A 241 -0.63 -8.43 5.13
C SER A 241 -0.29 -9.90 4.89
N THR A 242 -0.35 -10.32 3.63
CA THR A 242 0.03 -11.65 3.18
C THR A 242 0.83 -11.57 1.89
N ALA A 243 1.79 -12.47 1.72
CA ALA A 243 2.44 -12.64 0.43
C ALA A 243 1.44 -13.29 -0.54
N ALA A 244 0.81 -12.49 -1.39
CA ALA A 244 -0.11 -12.96 -2.42
C ALA A 244 0.63 -13.37 -3.71
N GLY A 245 1.74 -12.68 -4.01
CA GLY A 245 2.49 -12.82 -5.26
C GLY A 245 1.85 -12.00 -6.40
N PRO A 246 2.63 -11.57 -7.41
CA PRO A 246 2.21 -10.54 -8.36
C PRO A 246 1.37 -11.08 -9.54
N ALA A 247 0.68 -12.22 -9.35
CA ALA A 247 -0.09 -12.87 -10.40
C ALA A 247 -1.19 -11.96 -10.97
N PHE A 248 -1.85 -11.16 -10.12
CA PHE A 248 -2.86 -10.20 -10.55
C PHE A 248 -2.27 -8.93 -11.19
N GLU A 249 -0.98 -8.66 -11.00
CA GLU A 249 -0.23 -7.61 -11.71
C GLU A 249 0.30 -8.08 -13.08
N GLY A 250 0.04 -9.35 -13.45
CA GLY A 250 0.51 -9.93 -14.70
C GLY A 250 1.98 -10.36 -14.68
N SER A 251 2.64 -10.42 -13.52
CA SER A 251 4.00 -10.94 -13.40
C SER A 251 4.01 -12.45 -13.14
N GLU A 252 5.10 -13.12 -13.53
CA GLU A 252 5.31 -14.57 -13.36
C GLU A 252 4.27 -15.50 -14.02
N LEU A 253 3.47 -14.97 -14.95
CA LEU A 253 2.55 -15.74 -15.78
C LEU A 253 3.11 -15.84 -17.21
N LEU A 254 2.98 -17.01 -17.84
CA LEU A 254 3.53 -17.29 -19.20
C LEU A 254 3.11 -16.24 -20.25
N CYS A 255 1.91 -15.69 -20.12
CA CYS A 255 1.38 -14.61 -20.96
C CYS A 255 0.87 -13.44 -20.12
N GLY A 256 1.44 -13.26 -18.92
CA GLY A 256 1.08 -12.16 -18.03
C GLY A 256 1.49 -10.82 -18.62
N MET A 257 0.62 -9.83 -18.46
CA MET A 257 0.89 -8.45 -18.82
C MET A 257 0.24 -7.52 -17.82
N ALA A 258 0.89 -6.40 -17.52
CA ALA A 258 0.26 -5.32 -16.79
C ALA A 258 -0.89 -4.72 -17.62
N ALA A 259 -1.91 -4.18 -16.96
CA ALA A 259 -2.92 -3.39 -17.62
C ALA A 259 -2.27 -2.10 -18.17
N VAL A 260 -2.21 -1.99 -19.49
CA VAL A 260 -1.73 -0.80 -20.21
C VAL A 260 -2.86 -0.26 -21.08
N THR A 261 -3.01 1.07 -21.09
CA THR A 261 -3.94 1.79 -21.98
C THR A 261 -3.35 2.01 -23.36
#